data_AF-A0A934P918-F1
#
_entry.id   AF-A0A934P918-F1
#
_cell.length_a   1.000
_cell.length_b   1.000
_cell.length_c   1.000
_cell.angle_alpha   90.00
_cell.angle_beta   90.00
_cell.angle_gamma   90.00
#
_symmetry.space_group_name_H-M   'P 1'
#
loop_
_entity.id
_entity.type
_entity.pdbx_description
1 polymer ?
#
loop_
_entity_poly.entity_id
_entity_poly.type
_entity_poly.pdbx_seq_one_letter_code
_entity_poly.pdbx_strand_id
1 'polypeptide(L)'
;MKKIILLLPLTFLLFSLSACQSSNQEKEKATTVTTTTQTTSDNVDETKQAGMSLTNIEKGDYTSIIGTWQNELGDTLVFNRDGLDSENLVIQGAFLRENNLELNIVPDDNNDEAYSLILVPANTIIPDSSFISGDGDTSDGKRDRMVATKTQLEGGSHFEHSVFYKISD
;
A
#
# COMPACT_ATOMS: atom_id res chain seq x y z
N MET A 1 38.01 27.02 21.86
CA MET A 1 38.68 26.55 23.08
C MET A 1 38.25 25.12 23.37
N LYS A 2 39.25 24.23 23.39
CA LYS A 2 39.41 22.89 24.01
C LYS A 2 38.18 21.98 24.21
N LYS A 3 38.30 20.82 23.54
CA LYS A 3 37.50 19.59 23.57
C LYS A 3 37.51 18.92 24.95
N ILE A 4 36.44 18.22 25.29
CA ILE A 4 36.49 17.10 26.24
C ILE A 4 35.83 15.89 25.57
N ILE A 5 36.69 15.02 25.04
CA ILE A 5 36.39 13.65 24.65
C ILE A 5 36.60 12.82 25.92
N LEU A 6 35.60 12.05 26.34
CA LEU A 6 35.74 11.07 27.41
C LEU A 6 35.61 9.66 26.80
N LEU A 7 36.68 8.87 26.90
CA LEU A 7 36.82 7.52 26.36
C LEU A 7 37.04 6.51 27.51
N LEU A 8 36.14 5.50 27.59
CA LEU A 8 36.29 4.05 27.90
C LEU A 8 36.91 3.58 29.26
N PRO A 9 36.57 2.36 29.79
CA PRO A 9 36.72 1.02 29.17
C PRO A 9 35.50 0.06 29.34
N LEU A 10 35.16 -0.81 28.36
CA LEU A 10 35.64 -2.18 28.06
C LEU A 10 35.68 -3.18 29.25
N THR A 11 34.66 -4.05 29.35
CA THR A 11 34.79 -5.36 30.01
C THR A 11 34.09 -6.46 29.20
N PHE A 12 34.87 -7.51 28.94
CA PHE A 12 34.55 -8.79 28.32
C PHE A 12 33.71 -9.66 29.28
N LEU A 13 32.72 -10.42 28.78
CA LEU A 13 32.33 -11.69 29.40
C LEU A 13 31.84 -12.68 28.34
N LEU A 14 32.68 -13.69 28.05
CA LEU A 14 32.39 -14.90 27.30
C LEU A 14 32.08 -16.03 28.30
N PHE A 15 30.92 -16.70 28.19
CA PHE A 15 30.63 -18.07 28.65
C PHE A 15 29.24 -18.42 28.06
N SER A 16 28.92 -19.57 27.47
CA SER A 16 29.57 -20.87 27.32
C SER A 16 28.84 -21.68 26.25
N LEU A 17 29.56 -22.55 25.52
CA LEU A 17 29.00 -23.60 24.69
C LEU A 17 28.10 -24.54 25.50
N SER A 18 27.01 -25.01 24.88
CA SER A 18 26.49 -26.37 25.14
C SER A 18 26.21 -27.05 23.82
N ALA A 19 27.18 -27.85 23.40
CA ALA A 19 26.98 -28.91 22.42
C ALA A 19 26.42 -30.14 23.17
N CYS A 20 25.27 -30.64 22.75
CA CYS A 20 24.88 -32.02 23.02
C CYS A 20 25.01 -32.81 21.71
N GLN A 21 25.86 -33.82 21.76
CA GLN A 21 26.17 -34.76 20.69
C GLN A 21 25.80 -36.16 21.19
N SER A 22 25.04 -36.93 20.40
CA SER A 22 24.94 -38.41 20.34
C SER A 22 23.67 -38.79 19.56
N SER A 23 23.55 -39.87 18.79
CA SER A 23 24.45 -40.74 18.01
C SER A 23 23.51 -41.73 17.28
N ASN A 24 23.96 -42.27 16.15
CA ASN A 24 23.57 -43.53 15.50
C ASN A 24 22.38 -43.57 14.50
N GLN A 25 22.80 -43.77 13.23
CA GLN A 25 22.39 -44.73 12.17
C GLN A 25 21.19 -45.67 12.47
N GLU A 26 20.34 -46.14 11.55
CA GLU A 26 20.48 -46.50 10.12
C GLU A 26 19.07 -46.86 9.54
N LYS A 27 18.92 -46.87 8.19
CA LYS A 27 18.02 -47.69 7.34
C LYS A 27 16.48 -47.50 7.25
N GLU A 28 16.09 -46.91 6.12
CA GLU A 28 15.13 -47.36 5.07
C GLU A 28 14.03 -48.41 5.40
N LYS A 29 12.74 -48.04 5.20
CA LYS A 29 11.75 -48.78 4.40
C LYS A 29 10.45 -47.97 4.16
N ALA A 30 9.95 -48.07 2.93
CA ALA A 30 8.80 -47.41 2.33
C ALA A 30 7.51 -47.29 3.16
N THR A 31 6.78 -46.18 2.95
CA THR A 31 5.33 -46.10 3.02
C THR A 31 4.82 -45.10 1.99
N THR A 32 3.93 -45.60 1.14
CA THR A 32 3.13 -44.92 0.12
C THR A 32 2.37 -43.73 0.70
N VAL A 33 2.54 -42.54 0.13
CA VAL A 33 1.57 -41.45 0.21
C VAL A 33 1.34 -40.92 -1.20
N THR A 34 0.15 -41.17 -1.71
CA THR A 34 -0.40 -40.55 -2.91
C THR A 34 -0.63 -39.07 -2.62
N THR A 35 0.12 -38.20 -3.28
CA THR A 35 -0.28 -36.80 -3.46
C THR A 35 -0.19 -36.46 -4.93
N THR A 36 -1.37 -36.38 -5.54
CA THR A 36 -1.62 -35.89 -6.89
C THR A 36 -1.23 -34.42 -6.95
N THR A 37 -0.12 -34.08 -7.61
CA THR A 37 0.12 -32.72 -8.11
C THR A 37 -0.04 -32.77 -9.61
N GLN A 38 -1.30 -32.71 -10.05
CA GLN A 38 -1.66 -32.62 -11.46
C GLN A 38 -1.45 -31.18 -11.90
N THR A 39 -0.38 -30.99 -12.65
CA THR A 39 -0.09 -29.82 -13.47
C THR A 39 -1.29 -29.57 -14.38
N THR A 40 -2.00 -28.47 -14.17
CA THR A 40 -2.91 -27.87 -15.15
C THR A 40 -2.30 -26.54 -15.54
N SER A 41 -1.65 -26.56 -16.70
CA SER A 41 -1.34 -25.37 -17.49
C SER A 41 -2.65 -24.80 -18.00
N ASP A 42 -3.18 -23.81 -17.31
CA ASP A 42 -4.14 -22.89 -17.92
C ASP A 42 -3.36 -21.64 -18.34
N ASN A 43 -3.12 -21.55 -19.65
CA ASN A 43 -2.89 -20.28 -20.34
C ASN A 43 -4.17 -19.45 -20.15
N VAL A 44 -4.20 -18.64 -19.10
CA VAL A 44 -5.18 -17.57 -18.95
C VAL A 44 -4.54 -16.31 -19.51
N ASP A 45 -4.96 -16.01 -20.73
CA ASP A 45 -5.24 -14.68 -21.28
C ASP A 45 -4.60 -13.48 -20.57
N GLU A 46 -3.78 -12.74 -21.33
CA GLU A 46 -3.15 -11.50 -20.89
C GLU A 46 -4.21 -10.47 -20.48
N THR A 47 -3.97 -9.82 -19.34
CA THR A 47 -4.67 -8.64 -18.76
C THR A 47 -5.95 -8.88 -17.95
N LYS A 48 -5.93 -9.83 -17.02
CA LYS A 48 -6.64 -9.61 -15.75
C LYS A 48 -5.90 -8.49 -15.02
N GLN A 49 -6.37 -7.24 -15.15
CA GLN A 49 -5.83 -6.12 -14.37
C GLN A 49 -5.85 -6.53 -12.90
N ALA A 50 -4.67 -6.80 -12.33
CA ALA A 50 -4.55 -7.06 -10.91
C ALA A 50 -5.00 -5.77 -10.22
N GLY A 51 -6.07 -5.83 -9.44
CA GLY A 51 -6.61 -4.66 -8.75
C GLY A 51 -5.59 -4.02 -7.81
N MET A 52 -5.91 -2.82 -7.35
CA MET A 52 -5.10 -2.04 -6.41
C MET A 52 -4.62 -2.87 -5.21
N SER A 53 -3.29 -2.89 -4.99
CA SER A 53 -2.64 -3.67 -3.92
C SER A 53 -2.18 -2.77 -2.77
N LEU A 54 -3.05 -2.57 -1.77
CA LEU A 54 -2.80 -1.63 -0.66
C LEU A 54 -1.52 -1.95 0.13
N THR A 55 -1.27 -3.22 0.45
CA THR A 55 -0.09 -3.63 1.23
C THR A 55 1.23 -3.42 0.48
N ASN A 56 1.21 -3.45 -0.85
CA ASN A 56 2.39 -3.14 -1.66
C ASN A 56 2.61 -1.62 -1.70
N ILE A 57 1.54 -0.86 -1.92
CA ILE A 57 1.59 0.61 -1.97
C ILE A 57 2.05 1.20 -0.64
N GLU A 58 1.59 0.66 0.50
CA GLU A 58 2.05 1.04 1.84
C GLU A 58 3.58 0.90 2.00
N LYS A 59 4.19 -0.04 1.29
CA LYS A 59 5.65 -0.29 1.31
C LYS A 59 6.41 0.48 0.22
N GLY A 60 5.73 1.36 -0.52
CA GLY A 60 6.31 2.13 -1.61
C GLY A 60 6.35 1.40 -2.96
N ASP A 61 5.65 0.27 -3.11
CA ASP A 61 5.47 -0.38 -4.41
C ASP A 61 4.16 0.07 -5.06
N TYR A 62 4.28 1.05 -5.95
CA TYR A 62 3.16 1.69 -6.65
C TYR A 62 2.75 0.97 -7.94
N THR A 63 3.34 -0.19 -8.26
CA THR A 63 3.13 -0.87 -9.55
C THR A 63 1.66 -1.14 -9.88
N SER A 64 0.83 -1.43 -8.88
CA SER A 64 -0.61 -1.69 -9.07
C SER A 64 -1.45 -0.45 -9.41
N ILE A 65 -0.91 0.77 -9.26
CA ILE A 65 -1.64 2.02 -9.48
C ILE A 65 -1.01 2.94 -10.54
N ILE A 66 0.08 2.49 -11.19
CA ILE A 66 0.71 3.21 -12.31
C ILE A 66 -0.34 3.60 -13.34
N GLY A 67 -0.29 4.85 -13.82
CA GLY A 67 -1.15 5.35 -14.87
C GLY A 67 -1.76 6.71 -14.53
N THR A 68 -2.68 7.14 -15.38
CA THR A 68 -3.42 8.41 -15.19
C THR A 68 -4.78 8.13 -14.58
N TRP A 69 -5.09 8.85 -13.52
CA TRP A 69 -6.35 8.85 -12.80
C TRP A 69 -7.01 10.20 -12.99
N GLN A 70 -8.31 10.24 -13.26
CA GLN A 70 -9.05 11.48 -13.54
C GLN A 70 -10.38 11.50 -12.79
N ASN A 71 -10.74 12.65 -12.22
CA ASN A 71 -12.07 12.90 -11.65
C ASN A 71 -13.03 13.43 -12.73
N GLU A 72 -14.31 13.59 -12.39
CA GLU A 72 -15.30 14.09 -13.35
C GLU A 72 -15.10 15.56 -13.78
N LEU A 73 -14.31 16.32 -13.03
CA LEU A 73 -13.94 17.71 -13.36
C LEU A 73 -12.80 17.78 -14.39
N GLY A 74 -12.11 16.67 -14.64
CA GLY A 74 -10.97 16.59 -15.56
C GLY A 74 -9.61 16.76 -14.89
N ASP A 75 -9.56 16.96 -13.57
CA ASP A 75 -8.31 16.97 -12.80
C ASP A 75 -7.64 15.60 -12.87
N THR A 76 -6.31 15.58 -12.90
CA THR A 76 -5.55 14.33 -13.08
C THR A 76 -4.53 14.08 -11.99
N LEU A 77 -4.38 12.81 -11.60
CA LEU A 77 -3.26 12.28 -10.84
C LEU A 77 -2.54 11.22 -11.70
N VAL A 78 -1.25 11.42 -11.91
CA VAL A 78 -0.35 10.50 -12.61
C VAL A 78 0.52 9.78 -11.59
N PHE A 79 0.49 8.45 -11.60
CA PHE A 79 1.39 7.60 -10.83
C PHE A 79 2.36 6.88 -11.74
N ASN A 80 3.63 6.84 -11.33
CA ASN A 80 4.67 6.04 -11.95
C ASN A 80 5.25 5.04 -10.93
N ARG A 81 6.38 4.41 -11.27
CA ARG A 81 7.02 3.40 -10.39
C ARG A 81 7.55 3.98 -9.08
N ASP A 82 7.86 5.27 -9.07
CA ASP A 82 8.47 5.97 -7.94
C ASP A 82 7.41 6.66 -7.05
N GLY A 83 6.15 6.72 -7.51
CA GLY A 83 5.02 7.26 -6.76
C GLY A 83 4.21 8.24 -7.59
N LEU A 84 3.79 9.32 -6.94
CA LEU A 84 3.02 10.37 -7.58
C LEU A 84 3.95 11.25 -8.44
N ASP A 85 3.61 11.38 -9.72
CA ASP A 85 4.34 12.16 -10.74
C ASP A 85 3.58 13.44 -11.13
N SER A 86 2.50 13.74 -10.41
CA SER A 86 1.66 14.92 -10.64
C SER A 86 2.32 16.14 -10.01
N GLU A 87 2.17 17.31 -10.65
CA GLU A 87 2.91 18.55 -10.34
C GLU A 87 3.11 18.82 -8.85
N ASN A 88 4.37 18.82 -8.42
CA ASN A 88 4.83 19.26 -7.10
C ASN A 88 4.06 18.63 -5.92
N LEU A 89 3.69 17.36 -5.98
CA LEU A 89 3.07 16.67 -4.86
C LEU A 89 3.95 15.50 -4.39
N VAL A 90 4.17 15.39 -3.08
CA VAL A 90 5.02 14.37 -2.47
C VAL A 90 4.23 13.59 -1.43
N ILE A 91 4.37 12.26 -1.46
CA ILE A 91 3.81 11.35 -0.46
C ILE A 91 4.71 11.38 0.79
N GLN A 92 4.18 11.84 1.93
CA GLN A 92 4.91 11.87 3.21
C GLN A 92 4.61 10.66 4.11
N GLY A 93 3.50 9.98 3.88
CA GLY A 93 3.10 8.85 4.71
C GLY A 93 1.99 8.04 4.08
N ALA A 94 1.92 6.77 4.49
CA ALA A 94 0.89 5.83 4.09
C ALA A 94 0.37 5.15 5.34
N PHE A 95 -0.95 5.12 5.50
CA PHE A 95 -1.59 4.56 6.68
C PHE A 95 -2.69 3.59 6.28
N LEU A 96 -2.41 2.30 6.43
CA LEU A 96 -3.40 1.27 6.15
C LEU A 96 -4.54 1.37 7.18
N ARG A 97 -5.77 1.43 6.67
CA ARG A 97 -7.01 1.24 7.41
C ARG A 97 -7.62 -0.06 6.90
N GLU A 98 -8.49 -0.68 7.69
CA GLU A 98 -9.12 -1.99 7.43
C GLU A 98 -9.13 -2.42 5.95
N ASN A 99 -9.83 -1.66 5.08
CA ASN A 99 -9.98 -1.98 3.66
C ASN A 99 -9.55 -0.85 2.69
N ASN A 100 -8.84 0.18 3.17
CA ASN A 100 -8.35 1.29 2.34
C ASN A 100 -6.98 1.79 2.82
N LEU A 101 -6.28 2.53 1.97
CA LEU A 101 -4.97 3.13 2.33
C LEU A 101 -5.08 4.64 2.23
N GLU A 102 -4.74 5.34 3.31
CA GLU A 102 -4.67 6.80 3.29
C GLU A 102 -3.23 7.23 3.05
N LEU A 103 -2.99 7.93 1.94
CA LEU A 103 -1.72 8.61 1.67
C LEU A 103 -1.81 10.06 2.12
N ASN A 104 -0.85 10.50 2.92
CA ASN A 104 -0.67 11.92 3.21
C ASN A 104 0.23 12.52 2.12
N ILE A 105 -0.28 13.52 1.42
CA ILE A 105 0.36 14.18 0.30
C ILE A 105 0.50 15.66 0.63
N VAL A 106 1.67 16.24 0.36
CA VAL A 106 1.91 17.68 0.48
C VAL A 106 2.43 18.26 -0.83
N PRO A 107 2.30 19.57 -1.03
CA PRO A 107 3.09 20.28 -2.02
C PRO A 107 4.60 20.20 -1.78
N ASP A 108 5.39 20.03 -2.84
CA ASP A 108 6.86 19.97 -2.87
C ASP A 108 7.51 21.37 -2.74
N ASP A 109 6.71 22.43 -2.56
CA ASP A 109 7.16 23.82 -2.42
C ASP A 109 7.38 24.25 -0.96
N ASN A 110 7.33 23.30 -0.01
CA ASN A 110 7.36 23.53 1.44
C ASN A 110 6.12 24.26 1.99
N ASN A 111 4.99 24.21 1.29
CA ASN A 111 3.70 24.52 1.89
C ASN A 111 3.29 23.39 2.87
N ASP A 112 2.89 23.75 4.08
CA ASP A 112 2.42 22.82 5.11
C ASP A 112 0.98 22.31 4.87
N GLU A 113 0.38 22.63 3.72
CA GLU A 113 -0.97 22.17 3.36
C GLU A 113 -0.95 20.69 2.98
N ALA A 114 -1.40 19.85 3.91
CA ALA A 114 -1.56 18.42 3.69
C ALA A 114 -2.92 18.06 3.09
N TYR A 115 -2.90 17.08 2.20
CA TYR A 115 -4.05 16.44 1.58
C TYR A 115 -4.00 14.95 1.89
N SER A 116 -5.16 14.34 2.08
CA SER A 116 -5.31 12.88 2.12
C SER A 116 -5.79 12.37 0.78
N LEU A 117 -5.10 11.38 0.23
CA LEU A 117 -5.56 10.57 -0.89
C LEU A 117 -5.91 9.19 -0.40
N ILE A 118 -7.20 8.86 -0.40
CA ILE A 118 -7.71 7.58 0.08
C ILE A 118 -7.78 6.62 -1.11
N LEU A 119 -6.99 5.56 -1.06
CA LEU A 119 -6.94 4.50 -2.05
C LEU A 119 -7.95 3.43 -1.66
N VAL A 120 -8.94 3.24 -2.52
CA VAL A 120 -10.08 2.35 -2.26
C VAL A 120 -10.19 1.32 -3.38
N PRO A 121 -9.88 0.05 -3.10
CA PRO A 121 -10.01 -1.01 -4.09
C PRO A 121 -11.45 -1.20 -4.58
N ALA A 122 -11.60 -1.82 -5.74
CA ALA A 122 -12.86 -2.30 -6.25
C ALA A 122 -13.53 -3.26 -5.25
N ASN A 123 -14.85 -3.17 -5.17
CA ASN A 123 -15.75 -3.90 -4.28
C ASN A 123 -15.59 -3.55 -2.78
N THR A 124 -14.96 -2.42 -2.48
CA THR A 124 -14.92 -1.83 -1.13
C THR A 124 -15.90 -0.66 -1.06
N ILE A 125 -16.54 -0.44 0.09
CA ILE A 125 -17.35 0.76 0.35
C ILE A 125 -16.64 1.60 1.41
N ILE A 126 -16.57 2.92 1.21
CA ILE A 126 -16.16 3.83 2.27
C ILE A 126 -17.30 3.90 3.29
N PRO A 127 -17.08 3.57 4.58
CA PRO A 127 -18.15 3.58 5.57
C PRO A 127 -18.77 4.97 5.71
N ASP A 128 -20.09 5.06 5.85
CA ASP A 128 -20.83 6.32 6.06
C ASP A 128 -20.27 7.14 7.24
N SER A 129 -19.70 6.48 8.25
CA SER A 129 -19.03 7.12 9.40
C SER A 129 -17.77 7.92 9.04
N SER A 130 -17.23 7.75 7.83
CA SER A 130 -16.10 8.53 7.31
C SER A 130 -16.53 9.88 6.73
N PHE A 131 -17.84 10.07 6.55
CA PHE A 131 -18.44 11.29 5.99
C PHE A 131 -19.04 12.14 7.11
N ILE A 132 -18.84 13.47 7.01
CA ILE A 132 -19.44 14.42 7.97
C ILE A 132 -20.83 14.90 7.56
N SER A 133 -21.22 14.68 6.31
CA SER A 133 -22.47 15.12 5.72
C SER A 133 -22.75 14.36 4.42
N GLY A 134 -24.00 14.42 3.94
CA GLY A 134 -24.40 13.87 2.64
C GLY A 134 -24.70 12.37 2.65
N ASP A 135 -24.79 11.80 1.44
CA ASP A 135 -25.32 10.45 1.19
C ASP A 135 -24.27 9.32 1.26
N GLY A 136 -23.09 9.57 1.84
CA GLY A 136 -22.00 8.60 1.95
C GLY A 136 -21.27 8.33 0.62
N ASP A 137 -20.81 7.08 0.43
CA ASP A 137 -20.07 6.66 -0.77
C ASP A 137 -21.00 6.40 -1.96
N THR A 138 -21.14 7.40 -2.84
CA THR A 138 -21.95 7.32 -4.08
C THR A 138 -21.15 6.88 -5.31
N SER A 139 -19.88 6.52 -5.15
CA SER A 139 -18.97 6.24 -6.26
C SER A 139 -19.19 4.85 -6.89
N ASP A 140 -18.64 4.62 -8.08
CA ASP A 140 -18.66 3.31 -8.74
C ASP A 140 -17.73 2.33 -8.01
N GLY A 141 -18.28 1.67 -7.00
CA GLY A 141 -17.58 0.68 -6.20
C GLY A 141 -17.13 -0.56 -6.98
N LYS A 142 -17.44 -0.72 -8.27
CA LYS A 142 -16.90 -1.83 -9.09
C LYS A 142 -15.48 -1.55 -9.60
N ARG A 143 -15.00 -0.32 -9.41
CA ARG A 143 -13.70 0.15 -9.89
C ARG A 143 -12.83 0.50 -8.69
N ASP A 144 -11.51 0.37 -8.88
CA ASP A 144 -10.56 1.01 -7.99
C ASP A 144 -10.77 2.54 -8.07
N ARG A 145 -10.64 3.21 -6.93
CA ARG A 145 -10.86 4.65 -6.78
C ARG A 145 -9.75 5.27 -5.96
N MET A 146 -9.45 6.52 -6.25
CA MET A 146 -8.70 7.39 -5.35
C MET A 146 -9.58 8.56 -4.96
N VAL A 147 -9.67 8.89 -3.68
CA VAL A 147 -10.53 9.98 -3.18
C VAL A 147 -9.67 11.04 -2.53
N ALA A 148 -9.69 12.26 -3.05
CA ALA A 148 -8.89 13.37 -2.53
C ALA A 148 -9.69 14.20 -1.50
N THR A 149 -9.12 14.47 -0.33
CA THR A 149 -9.72 15.35 0.68
C THR A 149 -8.65 16.13 1.44
N LYS A 150 -9.00 17.29 2.01
CA LYS A 150 -8.10 18.07 2.88
C LYS A 150 -8.28 17.76 4.36
N THR A 151 -9.47 17.33 4.77
CA THR A 151 -9.79 17.19 6.20
C THR A 151 -10.75 16.04 6.44
N GLN A 152 -11.92 16.10 5.83
CA GLN A 152 -12.99 15.12 6.02
C GLN A 152 -13.74 14.90 4.70
N LEU A 153 -14.43 13.77 4.57
CA LEU A 153 -15.26 13.50 3.41
C LEU A 153 -16.63 14.17 3.57
N GLU A 154 -17.06 14.85 2.53
CA GLU A 154 -18.40 15.42 2.40
C GLU A 154 -19.09 14.70 1.24
N GLY A 155 -20.29 14.16 1.47
CA GLY A 155 -21.06 13.42 0.46
C GLY A 155 -21.62 14.29 -0.66
N GLY A 156 -22.42 13.68 -1.53
CA GLY A 156 -23.04 14.36 -2.68
C GLY A 156 -22.00 14.82 -3.70
N SER A 157 -22.25 15.94 -4.39
CA SER A 157 -21.36 16.42 -5.45
C SER A 157 -19.94 16.74 -4.97
N HIS A 158 -19.75 17.08 -3.69
CA HIS A 158 -18.40 17.27 -3.14
C HIS A 158 -17.60 15.97 -3.17
N PHE A 159 -18.24 14.85 -2.83
CA PHE A 159 -17.64 13.54 -2.93
C PHE A 159 -17.41 13.15 -4.39
N GLU A 160 -18.42 13.30 -5.25
CA GLU A 160 -18.32 12.91 -6.67
C GLU A 160 -17.14 13.60 -7.38
N HIS A 161 -16.97 14.90 -7.17
CA HIS A 161 -15.84 15.67 -7.70
C HIS A 161 -14.48 15.25 -7.13
N SER A 162 -14.46 14.60 -5.97
CA SER A 162 -13.25 14.16 -5.29
C SER A 162 -12.77 12.76 -5.69
N VAL A 163 -13.59 12.01 -6.43
CA VAL A 163 -13.28 10.62 -6.82
C VAL A 163 -12.60 10.57 -8.18
N PHE A 164 -11.41 9.98 -8.19
CA PHE A 164 -10.62 9.72 -9.39
C PHE A 164 -10.73 8.25 -9.78
N TYR A 165 -10.84 8.01 -11.08
CA TYR A 165 -10.74 6.68 -11.66
C TYR A 165 -9.62 6.60 -12.68
N LYS A 166 -9.02 5.42 -12.81
CA LYS A 166 -8.00 5.16 -13.82
C LYS A 166 -8.57 5.30 -15.24
N ILE A 167 -7.86 6.03 -16.10
CA ILE A 167 -8.20 6.26 -17.51
C ILE A 167 -7.11 5.77 -18.48
N SER A 168 -5.87 5.59 -18.01
CA SER A 168 -4.77 5.01 -18.80
C SER A 168 -3.73 4.34 -17.89
N ASP A 169 -2.96 3.41 -18.46
CA ASP A 169 -1.70 2.89 -17.88
C ASP A 169 -0.50 3.76 -18.29
#